data_AF-A0A150SF52-F1
#
_entry.id   AF-A0A150SF52-F1
#
_cell.length_a   1.000
_cell.length_b   1.000
_cell.length_c   1.000
_cell.angle_alpha   90.00
_cell.angle_beta   90.00
_cell.angle_gamma   90.00
#
_symmetry.space_group_name_H-M   'P 1'
#
loop_
_entity.id
_entity.type
_entity.pdbx_description
1 polymer ?
#
loop_
_entity_poly.entity_id
_entity_poly.type
_entity_poly.pdbx_seq_one_letter_code
_entity_poly.pdbx_strand_id
1 'polypeptide(L)'
;GAGGEGGEDPGLTSWALDVQPILEHYCAPCHTTNTTPSRGFRVTDWETVQLPAVHASCAGMTKGECALVRIKSGQMPRVSDPALACTGDPELDVDKAYCLAQDEQDVIQAWIDGGRQP
;
A
#
# COMPACT_ATOMS: atom_id res chain seq x y z
N GLY A 1 11.35 -33.02 -27.38
CA GLY A 1 10.79 -31.72 -27.80
C GLY A 1 10.85 -30.79 -26.62
N ALA A 2 11.45 -29.62 -26.82
CA ALA A 2 11.75 -28.61 -25.82
C ALA A 2 10.50 -27.85 -25.34
N GLY A 3 10.65 -27.15 -24.21
CA GLY A 3 9.71 -26.12 -23.73
C GLY A 3 9.87 -25.86 -22.24
N GLY A 4 10.99 -25.27 -21.83
CA GLY A 4 11.18 -24.74 -20.48
C GLY A 4 11.12 -23.22 -20.54
N GLU A 5 10.28 -22.60 -19.72
CA GLU A 5 10.16 -21.14 -19.49
C GLU A 5 9.42 -20.98 -18.15
N GLY A 6 9.83 -20.23 -17.13
CA GLY A 6 11.08 -19.60 -16.78
C GLY A 6 10.96 -19.38 -15.27
N GLY A 7 11.95 -19.82 -14.50
CA GLY A 7 12.11 -19.32 -13.15
C GLY A 7 12.60 -17.88 -13.27
N GLU A 8 11.67 -16.93 -13.29
CA GLU A 8 11.99 -15.56 -12.96
C GLU A 8 12.44 -15.59 -11.50
N ASP A 9 13.74 -15.35 -11.27
CA ASP A 9 14.16 -14.70 -10.04
C ASP A 9 13.32 -13.42 -9.99
N PRO A 10 12.34 -13.28 -9.07
CA PRO A 10 11.40 -12.18 -9.12
C PRO A 10 12.23 -10.93 -8.94
N GLY A 11 12.41 -10.16 -10.02
CA GLY A 11 13.02 -8.85 -9.96
C GLY A 11 12.39 -8.13 -8.77
N LEU A 12 13.20 -7.84 -7.76
CA LEU A 12 12.71 -7.48 -6.44
C LEU A 12 11.67 -6.37 -6.56
N THR A 13 10.45 -6.60 -6.05
CA THR A 13 9.41 -5.55 -6.01
C THR A 13 9.99 -4.33 -5.31
N SER A 14 10.03 -3.23 -6.02
CA SER A 14 10.67 -1.98 -5.64
C SER A 14 9.63 -0.94 -5.28
N TRP A 15 9.99 -0.03 -4.38
CA TRP A 15 9.10 1.04 -4.02
C TRP A 15 8.82 1.97 -5.21
N ALA A 16 9.86 2.44 -5.89
CA ALA A 16 9.71 3.43 -6.95
C ALA A 16 8.92 2.92 -8.18
N LEU A 17 9.09 1.65 -8.57
CA LEU A 17 8.45 1.14 -9.79
C LEU A 17 7.08 0.53 -9.52
N ASP A 18 6.90 -0.15 -8.39
CA ASP A 18 5.76 -1.04 -8.19
C ASP A 18 4.77 -0.48 -7.17
N VAL A 19 5.26 0.00 -6.02
CA VAL A 19 4.41 0.33 -4.87
C VAL A 19 4.02 1.80 -4.84
N GLN A 20 4.94 2.71 -5.17
CA GLN A 20 4.70 4.15 -5.18
C GLN A 20 3.53 4.54 -6.10
N PRO A 21 3.45 4.06 -7.35
CA PRO A 21 2.34 4.41 -8.23
C PRO A 21 0.97 4.01 -7.66
N ILE A 22 0.90 2.84 -7.00
CA ILE A 22 -0.32 2.36 -6.34
C ILE A 22 -0.70 3.30 -5.19
N LEU A 23 0.22 3.54 -4.26
CA LEU A 23 -0.11 4.38 -3.09
C LEU A 23 -0.39 5.83 -3.49
N GLU A 24 0.31 6.38 -4.48
CA GLU A 24 0.02 7.72 -4.99
C GLU A 24 -1.38 7.81 -5.59
N HIS A 25 -1.80 6.81 -6.36
CA HIS A 25 -3.13 6.81 -6.98
C HIS A 25 -4.26 6.87 -5.94
N TYR A 26 -4.22 6.00 -4.93
CA TYR A 26 -5.33 5.87 -3.98
C TYR A 26 -5.19 6.75 -2.72
N CYS A 27 -3.94 7.03 -2.28
CA CYS A 27 -3.69 7.61 -0.96
C CYS A 27 -3.19 9.06 -1.01
N ALA A 28 -2.62 9.53 -2.13
CA ALA A 28 -2.07 10.89 -2.21
C ALA A 28 -3.07 12.00 -1.83
N PRO A 29 -4.39 11.93 -2.09
CA PRO A 29 -5.31 13.01 -1.71
C PRO A 29 -5.26 13.40 -0.21
N CYS A 30 -4.91 12.45 0.68
CA CYS A 30 -4.79 12.70 2.13
C CYS A 30 -3.37 12.53 2.69
N HIS A 31 -2.48 11.90 1.91
CA HIS A 31 -1.11 11.54 2.30
C HIS A 31 -0.06 12.18 1.35
N THR A 32 -0.21 13.47 1.04
CA THR A 32 0.64 14.25 0.12
C THR A 32 1.45 15.35 0.84
N THR A 33 2.32 16.02 0.09
CA THR A 33 3.10 17.21 0.46
C THR A 33 2.32 18.53 0.35
N ASN A 34 1.27 18.59 -0.49
CA ASN A 34 0.56 19.83 -0.81
C ASN A 34 -0.35 20.35 0.34
N THR A 35 -0.56 19.53 1.36
CA THR A 35 -1.28 19.85 2.60
C THR A 35 -0.52 19.21 3.77
N THR A 36 -0.89 19.51 5.03
CA THR A 36 -0.32 18.77 6.16
C THR A 36 -0.72 17.29 6.02
N PRO A 37 0.24 16.37 5.78
CA PRO A 37 -0.09 14.97 5.54
C PRO A 37 -0.73 14.36 6.77
N SER A 38 -1.74 13.52 6.56
CA SER A 38 -2.40 12.79 7.62
C SER A 38 -1.37 12.01 8.45
N ARG A 39 -1.26 12.37 9.74
CA ARG A 39 -0.30 11.77 10.70
C ARG A 39 1.17 11.83 10.24
N GLY A 40 1.54 12.83 9.44
CA GLY A 40 2.91 13.01 8.97
C GLY A 40 3.37 11.90 8.00
N PHE A 41 2.45 11.23 7.31
CA PHE A 41 2.75 10.16 6.36
C PHE A 41 2.54 10.62 4.92
N ARG A 42 3.60 10.61 4.10
CA ARG A 42 3.59 11.05 2.71
C ARG A 42 3.88 9.85 1.79
N VAL A 43 2.87 9.37 1.10
CA VAL A 43 3.01 8.18 0.23
C VAL A 43 3.82 8.44 -1.02
N THR A 44 4.19 9.70 -1.31
CA THR A 44 5.06 10.10 -2.42
C THR A 44 6.54 10.05 -2.07
N ASP A 45 6.86 9.88 -0.78
CA ASP A 45 8.22 10.08 -0.26
C ASP A 45 8.73 8.75 0.33
N TRP A 46 9.79 8.22 -0.28
CA TRP A 46 10.50 7.04 0.21
C TRP A 46 10.86 7.16 1.69
N GLU A 47 11.38 8.31 2.11
CA GLU A 47 11.84 8.51 3.48
C GLU A 47 10.70 8.35 4.49
N THR A 48 9.46 8.73 4.13
CA THR A 48 8.36 8.69 5.09
C THR A 48 7.70 7.31 5.19
N VAL A 49 7.73 6.50 4.13
CA VAL A 49 7.27 5.10 4.22
C VAL A 49 8.17 4.27 5.15
N GLN A 50 9.46 4.64 5.28
CA GLN A 50 10.41 3.97 6.16
C GLN A 50 10.35 4.44 7.63
N LEU A 51 9.67 5.55 7.93
CA LEU A 51 9.56 6.04 9.31
C LEU A 51 8.79 5.04 10.18
N PRO A 52 9.04 5.00 11.51
CA PRO A 52 8.25 4.19 12.41
C PRO A 52 6.76 4.54 12.36
N ALA A 53 5.90 3.52 12.35
CA ALA A 53 4.47 3.68 12.52
C ALA A 53 4.15 4.15 13.94
N VAL A 54 3.23 5.11 14.05
CA VAL A 54 2.79 5.68 15.34
C VAL A 54 1.47 5.08 15.82
N HIS A 55 0.85 4.21 15.03
CA HIS A 55 -0.40 3.57 15.39
C HIS A 55 -0.14 2.35 16.27
N ALA A 56 -0.87 2.22 17.38
CA ALA A 56 -0.65 1.15 18.36
C ALA A 56 -0.74 -0.28 17.78
N SER A 57 -1.62 -0.49 16.79
CA SER A 57 -1.75 -1.78 16.10
C SER A 57 -0.58 -2.14 15.18
N CYS A 58 0.35 -1.21 14.95
CA CYS A 58 1.50 -1.37 14.07
C CYS A 58 2.83 -1.17 14.84
N ALA A 59 2.84 -1.49 16.13
CA ALA A 59 4.04 -1.34 16.95
C ALA A 59 5.21 -2.15 16.36
N GLY A 60 6.35 -1.50 16.16
CA GLY A 60 7.55 -2.11 15.55
C GLY A 60 7.57 -2.14 14.02
N MET A 61 6.52 -1.64 13.36
CA MET A 61 6.46 -1.53 11.90
C MET A 61 6.87 -0.15 11.40
N THR A 62 7.25 -0.07 10.14
CA THR A 62 7.32 1.17 9.35
C THR A 62 5.93 1.67 8.97
N LYS A 63 5.82 2.93 8.54
CA LYS A 63 4.57 3.51 8.04
C LYS A 63 4.08 2.80 6.77
N GLY A 64 5.00 2.39 5.88
CA GLY A 64 4.69 1.61 4.69
C GLY A 64 4.07 0.25 5.02
N GLU A 65 4.68 -0.51 5.94
CA GLU A 65 4.12 -1.78 6.43
C GLU A 65 2.75 -1.57 7.09
N CYS A 66 2.64 -0.54 7.94
CA CYS A 66 1.38 -0.24 8.60
C CYS A 66 0.30 0.18 7.60
N ALA A 67 0.65 0.82 6.48
CA ALA A 67 -0.33 1.20 5.46
C ALA A 67 -1.11 -0.03 4.95
N LEU A 68 -0.43 -1.13 4.65
CA LEU A 68 -1.08 -2.37 4.22
C LEU A 68 -1.98 -2.95 5.32
N VAL A 69 -1.56 -2.93 6.59
CA VAL A 69 -2.40 -3.34 7.73
C VAL A 69 -3.67 -2.50 7.83
N ARG A 70 -3.58 -1.19 7.55
CA ARG A 70 -4.73 -0.28 7.60
C ARG A 70 -5.67 -0.46 6.41
N ILE A 71 -5.13 -0.78 5.23
CA ILE A 71 -5.91 -1.13 4.03
C ILE A 71 -6.67 -2.43 4.27
N LYS A 72 -5.96 -3.51 4.65
CA LYS A 72 -6.54 -4.84 4.92
C LYS A 72 -7.56 -4.88 6.07
N SER A 73 -7.54 -3.88 6.96
CA SER A 73 -8.53 -3.77 8.05
C SER A 73 -9.72 -2.85 7.71
N GLY A 74 -9.81 -2.33 6.49
CA GLY A 74 -10.87 -1.41 6.05
C GLY A 74 -10.82 -0.05 6.74
N GLN A 75 -9.72 0.27 7.42
CA GLN A 75 -9.57 1.52 8.16
C GLN A 75 -8.94 2.64 7.33
N MET A 76 -8.51 2.32 6.10
CA MET A 76 -8.10 3.25 5.07
C MET A 76 -8.68 2.83 3.70
N PRO A 77 -9.07 3.79 2.86
CA PRO A 77 -9.11 5.23 3.14
C PRO A 77 -10.23 5.58 4.14
N ARG A 78 -10.02 6.64 4.93
CA ARG A 78 -11.08 7.18 5.79
C ARG A 78 -12.00 8.07 4.98
N VAL A 79 -13.17 7.56 4.64
CA VAL A 79 -14.21 8.31 3.94
C VAL A 79 -15.42 8.51 4.86
N SER A 80 -16.15 9.61 4.63
CA SER A 80 -17.38 9.91 5.35
C SER A 80 -18.60 9.17 4.81
N ASP A 81 -18.56 8.78 3.52
CA ASP A 81 -19.62 8.02 2.87
C ASP A 81 -19.35 6.50 3.03
N PRO A 82 -20.19 5.76 3.77
CA PRO A 82 -20.03 4.32 3.92
C PRO A 82 -20.05 3.54 2.61
N ALA A 83 -20.71 4.06 1.56
CA ALA A 83 -20.75 3.41 0.26
C ALA A 83 -19.38 3.40 -0.43
N LEU A 84 -18.50 4.34 -0.09
CA LEU A 84 -17.15 4.46 -0.61
C LEU A 84 -16.10 3.80 0.31
N ALA A 85 -16.52 3.34 1.50
CA ALA A 85 -15.59 2.79 2.50
C ALA A 85 -15.12 1.40 2.08
N CYS A 86 -13.81 1.19 2.07
CA CYS A 86 -13.23 -0.13 1.85
C CYS A 86 -13.44 -1.01 3.07
N THR A 87 -13.75 -2.28 2.82
CA THR A 87 -13.81 -3.30 3.86
C THR A 87 -12.42 -3.88 4.16
N GLY A 88 -11.49 -3.75 3.21
CA GLY A 88 -10.18 -4.38 3.24
C GLY A 88 -10.16 -5.75 2.56
N ASP A 89 -11.32 -6.22 2.11
CA ASP A 89 -11.51 -7.43 1.33
C ASP A 89 -11.74 -7.06 -0.15
N PRO A 90 -10.76 -7.32 -1.06
CA PRO A 90 -10.89 -7.00 -2.47
C PRO A 90 -12.09 -7.64 -3.17
N GLU A 91 -12.57 -8.81 -2.70
CA GLU A 91 -13.75 -9.45 -3.31
C GLU A 91 -15.03 -8.66 -3.02
N LEU A 92 -15.09 -8.03 -1.83
CA LEU A 92 -16.23 -7.18 -1.43
C LEU A 92 -16.10 -5.72 -1.90
N ASP A 93 -14.89 -5.32 -2.29
CA ASP A 93 -14.56 -3.95 -2.68
C ASP A 93 -14.41 -3.76 -4.21
N VAL A 94 -14.70 -4.79 -5.02
CA VAL A 94 -14.48 -4.81 -6.49
C VAL A 94 -15.06 -3.60 -7.25
N ASP A 95 -16.20 -3.06 -6.81
CA ASP A 95 -16.86 -1.92 -7.45
C ASP A 95 -16.52 -0.56 -6.82
N LYS A 96 -15.59 -0.53 -5.86
CA LYS A 96 -15.22 0.68 -5.12
C LYS A 96 -13.93 1.28 -5.64
N ALA A 97 -14.06 2.38 -6.39
CA ALA A 97 -12.94 3.08 -7.04
C ALA A 97 -11.80 3.55 -6.12
N TYR A 98 -12.00 3.56 -4.79
CA TYR A 98 -10.98 3.97 -3.81
C TYR A 98 -10.29 2.80 -3.11
N CYS A 99 -10.67 1.57 -3.42
CA CYS A 99 -10.17 0.37 -2.77
C CYS A 99 -9.18 -0.34 -3.69
N LEU A 100 -8.10 -0.82 -3.09
CA LEU A 100 -7.10 -1.59 -3.82
C LEU A 100 -7.66 -2.96 -4.19
N ALA A 101 -7.37 -3.38 -5.41
CA ALA A 101 -7.57 -4.74 -5.86
C ALA A 101 -6.59 -5.72 -5.19
N GLN A 102 -6.84 -7.03 -5.36
CA GLN A 102 -6.04 -8.07 -4.72
C GLN A 102 -4.58 -8.05 -5.20
N ASP A 103 -4.36 -7.91 -6.50
CA ASP A 103 -3.03 -7.83 -7.11
C ASP A 103 -2.24 -6.62 -6.62
N GLU A 104 -2.89 -5.47 -6.43
CA GLU A 104 -2.27 -4.28 -5.86
C GLU A 104 -1.86 -4.49 -4.39
N GLN A 105 -2.71 -5.14 -3.58
CA GLN A 105 -2.35 -5.51 -2.21
C GLN A 105 -1.20 -6.53 -2.17
N ASP A 106 -1.14 -7.44 -3.12
CA ASP A 106 -0.08 -8.44 -3.24
C ASP A 106 1.26 -7.82 -3.63
N VAL A 107 1.26 -6.80 -4.52
CA VAL A 107 2.46 -6.01 -4.84
C VAL A 107 3.02 -5.33 -3.58
N ILE A 108 2.17 -4.68 -2.79
CA ILE A 108 2.63 -4.03 -1.54
C ILE A 108 3.16 -5.08 -0.54
N GLN A 109 2.49 -6.24 -0.44
CA GLN A 109 2.94 -7.35 0.43
C GLN A 109 4.30 -7.89 -0.02
N ALA A 110 4.48 -8.13 -1.32
CA ALA A 110 5.72 -8.64 -1.90
C ALA A 110 6.89 -7.68 -1.67
N TRP A 111 6.67 -6.36 -1.78
CA TRP A 111 7.67 -5.36 -1.42
C TRP A 111 8.06 -5.41 0.06
N ILE A 112 7.09 -5.56 0.97
CA ILE A 112 7.35 -5.71 2.41
C ILE A 112 8.18 -6.96 2.68
N ASP A 113 7.76 -8.10 2.13
CA ASP A 113 8.40 -9.40 2.32
C ASP A 113 9.80 -9.44 1.68
N GLY A 114 9.99 -8.72 0.56
CA GLY A 114 11.27 -8.49 -0.12
C GLY A 114 12.21 -7.53 0.61
N GLY A 115 11.88 -7.12 1.84
CA GLY A 115 12.73 -6.29 2.68
C GLY A 115 12.63 -4.79 2.39
N ARG A 116 11.56 -4.35 1.72
CA ARG A 116 11.29 -2.97 1.34
C ARG A 116 12.44 -2.41 0.50
N GLN A 117 12.57 -2.86 -0.74
CA GLN A 117 13.54 -2.29 -1.66
C GLN A 117 13.11 -0.89 -2.11
N PRO A 118 14.04 0.07 -2.24
CA PRO A 118 13.74 1.41 -2.76
C PRO A 118 13.28 1.37 -4.23
#